data_AF-A0A317VFA0-F1
#
_entry.id   AF-A0A317VFA0-F1
#
_cell.length_a   1.000
_cell.length_b   1.000
_cell.length_c   1.000
_cell.angle_alpha   90.00
_cell.angle_beta   90.00
_cell.angle_gamma   90.00
#
_symmetry.space_group_name_H-M   'P 1'
#
loop_
_entity.id
_entity.type
_entity.pdbx_description
1 polymer ?
#
loop_
_entity_poly.entity_id
_entity_poly.type
_entity_poly.pdbx_seq_one_letter_code
_entity_poly.pdbx_strand_id
1 'polypeptide(L)' 'MVRENLGWTTQHPYLALLKAKRAFRFMYTDKRTGRPMPRVSNKTLAQYLSKALVAWKTNRESLKQE' A
#
# COMPACT_ATOMS: atom_id res chain seq x y z
N MET A 1 -0.73 1.00 -12.03
CA MET A 1 -0.40 -0.43 -12.18
C MET A 1 -0.35 -0.67 -13.66
N VAL A 2 0.68 -1.35 -14.12
CA VAL A 2 0.83 -1.69 -15.54
C VAL A 2 0.72 -3.21 -15.63
N ARG A 3 0.02 -3.70 -16.65
CA ARG A 3 -0.08 -5.13 -16.94
C ARG A 3 1.07 -5.50 -17.87
N GLU A 4 1.90 -6.44 -17.44
CA GLU A 4 3.00 -7.01 -18.21
C GLU A 4 2.74 -8.50 -18.46
N ASN A 5 3.58 -9.12 -19.30
CA ASN A 5 3.43 -10.52 -19.73
C ASN A 5 3.38 -11.52 -18.56
N LEU A 6 4.01 -11.19 -17.42
CA LEU A 6 4.08 -12.05 -16.23
C LEU A 6 3.17 -11.59 -15.07
N GLY A 7 2.33 -10.57 -15.29
CA GLY A 7 1.34 -10.13 -14.29
C GLY A 7 1.25 -8.62 -14.14
N TRP A 8 0.89 -8.18 -12.92
CA TRP A 8 0.81 -6.76 -12.61
C TRP A 8 2.13 -6.26 -12.05
N THR A 9 2.58 -5.10 -12.53
CA THR A 9 3.71 -4.37 -11.97
C THR A 9 3.28 -2.97 -11.51
N THR A 10 4.17 -2.29 -10.80
CA THR A 10 4.01 -0.88 -10.44
C THR A 10 5.25 -0.09 -10.87
N GLN A 11 5.04 1.05 -11.53
CA GLN A 11 6.11 1.89 -12.08
C GLN A 11 7.06 2.44 -11.00
N HIS A 12 6.58 2.60 -9.76
CA HIS A 12 7.35 3.11 -8.64
C HIS A 12 7.12 2.25 -7.39
N PRO A 13 7.80 1.09 -7.28
CA PRO A 13 7.56 0.11 -6.22
C PRO A 13 7.84 0.66 -4.82
N TYR A 14 8.97 1.32 -4.63
CA TYR A 14 9.32 1.98 -3.36
C TYR A 14 8.31 3.05 -2.95
N LEU A 15 7.81 3.84 -3.91
CA LEU A 15 6.81 4.86 -3.63
C LEU A 15 5.46 4.25 -3.23
N ALA A 16 5.07 3.14 -3.86
CA ALA A 16 3.86 2.41 -3.50
C ALA A 16 3.92 1.88 -2.06
N LEU A 17 5.06 1.27 -1.68
CA LEU A 17 5.30 0.78 -0.32
C LEU A 17 5.30 1.92 0.70
N LEU A 18 5.95 3.05 0.39
CA LEU A 18 6.00 4.22 1.27
C LEU A 18 4.61 4.83 1.50
N LYS A 19 3.81 4.97 0.42
CA LYS A 19 2.44 5.49 0.49
C LYS A 19 1.54 4.59 1.33
N ALA A 20 1.63 3.27 1.14
CA ALA A 20 0.93 2.32 2.00
C ALA A 20 1.36 2.47 3.46
N LYS A 21 2.66 2.40 3.76
CA LYS A 21 3.17 2.54 5.14
C LYS A 21 2.68 3.83 5.80
N ARG A 22 2.70 4.96 5.11
CA ARG A 22 2.18 6.24 5.64
C ARG A 22 0.66 6.18 5.90
N ALA A 23 -0.12 5.66 4.95
CA ALA A 23 -1.58 5.59 5.08
C ALA A 23 -2.02 4.71 6.26
N PHE A 24 -1.32 3.61 6.51
CA PHE A 24 -1.61 2.70 7.63
C PHE A 24 -0.97 3.15 8.95
N ARG A 25 0.12 3.93 8.94
CA ARG A 25 0.76 4.45 10.16
C ARG A 25 -0.02 5.62 10.78
N PHE A 26 -0.56 6.51 9.96
CA PHE A 26 -1.25 7.72 10.43
C PHE A 26 -2.77 7.51 10.48
N MET A 27 -3.20 6.71 11.46
CA MET A 27 -4.61 6.61 11.84
C MET A 27 -4.95 7.70 12.85
N TYR A 28 -6.18 8.23 12.82
CA TYR A 28 -6.70 9.12 13.85
C TYR A 28 -7.72 8.36 14.70
N THR A 29 -7.83 8.71 15.98
CA THR A 29 -8.89 8.16 16.83
C THR A 29 -10.18 8.92 16.56
N ASP A 30 -11.19 8.23 16.07
CA ASP A 30 -12.51 8.81 15.85
C ASP A 30 -13.17 9.15 17.20
N LYS A 31 -13.55 10.41 17.39
CA LYS A 31 -14.08 10.89 18.68
C LYS A 31 -15.45 10.32 19.04
N ARG A 32 -16.22 9.86 18.04
CA ARG A 32 -17.57 9.32 18.24
C ARG A 32 -17.56 7.85 18.63
N THR A 33 -16.66 7.07 18.03
CA THR A 33 -16.57 5.61 18.19
C THR A 33 -15.39 5.16 19.03
N GLY A 34 -14.41 6.05 19.28
CA GLY A 34 -13.15 5.73 19.96
C GLY A 34 -12.21 4.84 19.13
N ARG A 35 -12.57 4.52 17.87
CA ARG A 35 -11.83 3.56 17.06
C ARG A 35 -10.75 4.25 16.23
N PRO A 36 -9.60 3.58 15.99
CA PRO A 36 -8.63 4.04 15.00
C PRO A 36 -9.26 4.01 13.61
N MET A 37 -9.31 5.16 12.94
CA MET A 37 -9.75 5.29 11.57
C MET A 37 -8.62 5.81 10.68
N PRO A 38 -8.52 5.33 9.44
CA PRO A 38 -7.54 5.85 8.51
C PRO A 38 -7.86 7.29 8.13
N ARG A 39 -6.82 8.11 7.96
CA ARG A 39 -6.97 9.49 7.46
C ARG A 39 -7.41 9.60 6.00
N VAL A 40 -7.45 8.48 5.28
CA VAL A 40 -7.89 8.39 3.89
C VAL A 40 -9.09 7.46 3.79
N SER A 41 -9.86 7.60 2.71
CA SER A 41 -11.02 6.73 2.48
C SER A 41 -10.61 5.25 2.41
N ASN A 42 -11.52 4.35 2.79
CA ASN A 42 -11.31 2.89 2.67
C ASN A 42 -10.95 2.47 1.24
N LYS A 43 -11.54 3.13 0.23
CA LYS A 43 -11.20 2.92 -1.18
C LYS A 43 -9.75 3.27 -1.49
N THR A 44 -9.26 4.39 -0.99
CA THR A 44 -7.86 4.81 -1.14
C THR A 44 -6.92 3.86 -0.41
N LEU A 45 -7.31 3.41 0.78
CA LEU A 45 -6.56 2.45 1.57
C LEU A 45 -6.38 1.12 0.81
N ALA A 46 -7.48 0.59 0.26
CA ALA A 46 -7.47 -0.61 -0.56
C ALA A 46 -6.54 -0.45 -1.78
N GLN A 47 -6.60 0.71 -2.46
CA GLN A 47 -5.69 0.98 -3.58
C GLN A 47 -4.21 1.00 -3.17
N TYR A 48 -3.86 1.60 -2.04
CA TYR A 48 -2.49 1.60 -1.55
C TYR A 48 -2.02 0.19 -1.19
N LEU A 49 -2.88 -0.59 -0.54
CA LEU A 49 -2.59 -1.98 -0.20
C LEU A 49 -2.36 -2.82 -1.46
N SER A 50 -3.24 -2.75 -2.45
CA SER A 50 -3.07 -3.48 -3.70
C SER A 50 -1.78 -3.09 -4.42
N LYS A 51 -1.44 -1.79 -4.46
CA LYS A 51 -0.19 -1.30 -5.07
C LYS A 51 1.04 -1.78 -4.32
N ALA A 52 0.99 -1.80 -2.98
CA ALA A 52 2.08 -2.30 -2.14
C ALA A 52 2.26 -3.81 -2.29
N LEU A 53 1.18 -4.59 -2.35
CA LEU A 53 1.23 -6.04 -2.53
C LEU A 53 1.89 -6.41 -3.87
N VAL A 54 1.48 -5.74 -4.95
CA VAL A 54 2.08 -5.92 -6.28
C VAL A 54 3.55 -5.50 -6.27
N ALA A 55 3.88 -4.35 -5.69
CA ALA A 55 5.26 -3.87 -5.57
C ALA A 55 6.14 -4.88 -4.82
N TRP A 56 5.65 -5.39 -3.69
CA TRP A 56 6.36 -6.38 -2.89
C TRP A 56 6.59 -7.68 -3.65
N LYS A 57 5.53 -8.26 -4.24
CA LYS A 57 5.61 -9.52 -4.97
C LYS A 57 6.62 -9.46 -6.13
N THR A 58 6.64 -8.35 -6.87
CA THR A 58 7.48 -8.18 -8.07
C THR A 58 8.91 -7.75 -7.76
N ASN A 59 9.21 -7.31 -6.53
CA ASN A 59 10.53 -6.77 -6.16
C ASN A 59 11.13 -7.47 -4.93
N ARG A 60 10.73 -8.71 -4.62
CA ARG A 60 11.18 -9.45 -3.41
C ARG A 60 12.70 -9.51 -3.27
N GLU A 61 13.40 -9.82 -4.36
CA GLU A 61 14.88 -9.86 -4.39
C GLU A 61 15.49 -8.49 -4.05
N SER A 62 15.02 -7.43 -4.70
CA SER A 62 15.50 -6.05 -4.45
C SER A 62 15.13 -5.52 -3.06
N LEU A 63 14.13 -6.11 -2.40
CA LEU A 63 13.70 -5.80 -1.05
C LEU A 63 14.42 -6.64 0.02
N LYS A 64 15.29 -7.59 -0.38
CA LYS A 64 15.98 -8.53 0.52
C LYS A 64 15.00 -9.26 1.46
N GLN A 65 13.84 -9.64 0.94
CA GLN A 65 12.86 -10.44 1.65
C GLN A 65 12.74 -11.80 0.95
N GLU A 66 13.48 -12.78 1.46
CA GLU A 66 13.35 -14.20 1.11
C GLU A 66 12.04 -14.77 1.67
#